data_AF-A0A5J4QJU6-F1
#
_entry.id   AF-A0A5J4QJU6-F1
#
_cell.length_a   1.000
_cell.length_b   1.000
_cell.length_c   1.000
_cell.angle_alpha   90.00
_cell.angle_beta   90.00
_cell.angle_gamma   90.00
#
_symmetry.space_group_name_H-M   'P 1'
#
loop_
_entity.id
_entity.type
_entity.pdbx_description
1 polymer ?
#
loop_
_entity_poly.entity_id
_entity_poly.type
_entity_poly.pdbx_seq_one_letter_code
_entity_poly.pdbx_strand_id
1 'polypeptide(L)'
;MSEATVSRLDIAQNFIVKNPVQVYYNHFGELKHGKRLPITDDTGMVEGMYYYQSNGVLAFYDKVKEQKAKGQPIPDVYTGRHTLRYEQRYRKRLPATFGVERVTGAMLYDEAFYINVVNRWQESYKAIKKINDVTLNFEAMTTKKDLYKMGLLSLIEVSGGELGIISQINEAQQCGDLTKKQAFDLRKAVKEACKVKDGLTVKNEAILELDKKVNEAAKFYR
;
A
#
# COMPACT_ATOMS: atom_id res chain seq x y z
N MET A 1 -14.58 25.52 24.99
CA MET A 1 -14.40 24.79 23.71
C MET A 1 -14.95 23.37 23.73
N SER A 2 -15.23 22.78 24.90
CA SER A 2 -15.69 21.39 25.06
C SER A 2 -16.94 21.03 24.24
N GLU A 3 -17.91 21.94 24.16
CA GLU A 3 -19.17 21.74 23.42
C GLU A 3 -19.12 22.12 21.93
N ALA A 4 -18.00 22.66 21.45
CA ALA A 4 -17.90 23.11 20.07
C ALA A 4 -17.94 21.91 19.11
N THR A 5 -18.77 22.00 18.06
CA THR A 5 -18.85 20.98 17.03
C THR A 5 -17.59 20.96 16.18
N VAL A 6 -16.98 19.79 16.05
CA VAL A 6 -15.86 19.56 15.13
C VAL A 6 -16.43 19.39 13.72
N SER A 7 -15.98 20.22 12.78
CA SER A 7 -16.40 20.18 11.37
C SER A 7 -15.45 19.37 10.49
N ARG A 8 -14.18 19.27 10.89
CA ARG A 8 -13.13 18.49 10.22
C ARG A 8 -12.21 17.87 11.26
N LEU A 9 -11.82 16.62 11.02
CA LEU A 9 -10.85 15.89 11.83
C LEU A 9 -9.80 15.30 10.90
N ASP A 10 -8.53 15.63 11.12
CA ASP A 10 -7.42 15.00 10.42
C ASP A 10 -6.51 14.33 11.44
N ILE A 11 -6.23 13.05 11.25
CA ILE A 11 -5.21 12.31 11.99
C ILE A 11 -4.04 12.00 11.06
N ALA A 12 -2.81 12.14 11.56
CA ALA A 12 -1.62 11.98 10.75
C ALA A 12 -0.42 11.52 11.57
N GLN A 13 0.48 10.78 10.90
CA GLN A 13 1.79 10.41 11.44
C GLN A 13 2.88 10.71 10.42
N ASN A 14 4.03 11.18 10.90
CA ASN A 14 5.25 11.28 10.13
C ASN A 14 6.11 10.03 10.40
N PHE A 15 6.58 9.40 9.33
CA PHE A 15 7.46 8.25 9.37
C PHE A 15 8.79 8.62 8.75
N ILE A 16 9.86 8.57 9.56
CA ILE A 16 11.22 8.56 9.03
C ILE A 16 11.44 7.19 8.41
N VAL A 17 11.72 7.16 7.12
CA VAL A 17 11.84 5.94 6.32
C VAL A 17 13.24 5.80 5.72
N LYS A 18 13.67 4.59 5.40
CA LYS A 18 15.03 4.31 4.92
C LYS A 18 15.30 4.87 3.52
N ASN A 19 14.34 4.72 2.61
CA ASN A 19 14.49 5.07 1.20
C ASN A 19 13.80 6.40 0.88
N PRO A 20 14.08 7.03 -0.28
CA PRO A 20 13.29 8.15 -0.77
C PRO A 20 11.80 7.83 -0.79
N VAL A 21 10.96 8.78 -0.39
CA VAL A 21 9.51 8.59 -0.17
C VAL A 21 8.81 8.07 -1.44
N GLN A 22 9.32 8.43 -2.61
CA GLN A 22 8.86 8.01 -3.93
C GLN A 22 8.83 6.49 -4.10
N VAL A 23 9.81 5.78 -3.50
CA VAL A 23 9.89 4.31 -3.57
C VAL A 23 8.62 3.67 -3.00
N TYR A 24 8.06 4.25 -1.93
CA TYR A 24 6.90 3.70 -1.24
C TYR A 24 5.60 3.85 -2.03
N TYR A 25 5.46 4.90 -2.86
CA TYR A 25 4.22 5.13 -3.62
C TYR A 25 3.94 4.06 -4.66
N ASN A 26 4.99 3.43 -5.19
CA ASN A 26 4.89 2.34 -6.15
C ASN A 26 4.20 1.11 -5.55
N HIS A 27 4.11 1.02 -4.22
CA HIS A 27 3.47 -0.08 -3.52
C HIS A 27 2.01 0.17 -3.17
N PHE A 28 1.52 1.40 -3.34
CA PHE A 28 0.15 1.76 -3.01
C PHE A 28 -0.77 1.52 -4.21
N GLY A 29 -1.52 0.41 -4.16
CA GLY A 29 -2.48 0.00 -5.19
C GLY A 29 -3.90 0.48 -4.93
N GLU A 30 -4.90 -0.31 -5.31
CA GLU A 30 -6.30 0.07 -5.21
C GLU A 30 -6.82 0.11 -3.77
N LEU A 31 -7.79 0.99 -3.51
CA LEU A 31 -8.55 1.02 -2.25
C LEU A 31 -10.03 0.88 -2.60
N LYS A 32 -10.71 -0.09 -2.00
CA LYS A 32 -12.14 -0.31 -2.24
C LYS A 32 -12.94 0.96 -1.91
N HIS A 33 -13.83 1.36 -2.82
CA HIS A 33 -14.63 2.59 -2.72
C HIS A 33 -13.81 3.91 -2.60
N GLY A 34 -12.52 3.87 -2.94
CA GLY A 34 -11.66 5.05 -3.01
C GLY A 34 -11.17 5.31 -4.43
N LYS A 35 -11.16 6.58 -4.86
CA LYS A 35 -10.50 6.99 -6.09
C LYS A 35 -9.02 7.24 -5.81
N ARG A 36 -8.14 6.36 -6.31
CA ARG A 36 -6.69 6.52 -6.27
C ARG A 36 -6.25 7.63 -7.24
N LEU A 37 -5.41 8.54 -6.76
CA LEU A 37 -4.84 9.64 -7.53
C LEU A 37 -3.35 9.80 -7.18
N PRO A 38 -2.42 9.36 -8.05
CA PRO A 38 -1.02 9.76 -7.93
C PRO A 38 -0.89 11.27 -8.20
N ILE A 39 -0.08 11.94 -7.38
CA ILE A 39 0.33 13.32 -7.63
C ILE A 39 1.70 13.26 -8.29
N THR A 40 1.83 13.86 -9.47
CA THR A 40 3.08 13.86 -10.23
C THR A 40 3.62 15.27 -10.36
N ASP A 41 4.94 15.39 -10.36
CA ASP A 41 5.60 16.63 -10.76
C ASP A 41 5.62 16.81 -12.30
N ASP A 42 6.25 17.89 -12.75
CA ASP A 42 6.41 18.26 -14.16
C ASP A 42 7.24 17.27 -14.98
N THR A 43 8.04 16.44 -14.32
CA THR A 43 8.82 15.36 -14.95
C THR A 43 8.05 14.04 -15.07
N GLY A 44 6.83 13.99 -14.50
CA GLY A 44 6.00 12.79 -14.45
C GLY A 44 6.34 11.84 -13.30
N MET A 45 7.23 12.22 -12.38
CA MET A 45 7.54 11.41 -11.20
C MET A 45 6.45 11.55 -10.13
N VAL A 46 6.05 10.43 -9.52
CA VAL A 46 5.06 10.43 -8.44
C VAL A 46 5.68 11.01 -7.16
N GLU A 47 5.12 12.11 -6.66
CA GLU A 47 5.55 12.80 -5.45
C GLU A 47 4.57 12.66 -4.27
N GLY A 48 3.39 12.11 -4.53
CA GLY A 48 2.39 11.80 -3.51
C GLY A 48 1.34 10.81 -3.99
N MET A 49 0.60 10.23 -3.04
CA MET A 49 -0.50 9.30 -3.31
C MET A 49 -1.73 9.69 -2.51
N TYR A 50 -2.85 9.91 -3.21
CA TYR A 50 -4.09 10.38 -2.62
C TYR A 50 -5.21 9.37 -2.91
N TYR A 51 -6.03 9.08 -1.91
CA TYR A 51 -7.23 8.28 -2.05
C TYR A 51 -8.44 9.10 -1.64
N TYR A 52 -9.24 9.52 -2.61
CA TYR A 52 -10.47 10.26 -2.34
C TYR A 52 -11.60 9.29 -2.04
N GLN A 53 -12.21 9.48 -0.87
CA GLN A 53 -13.35 8.71 -0.40
C GLN A 53 -14.56 9.64 -0.21
N SER A 54 -15.75 9.05 -0.06
CA SER A 54 -16.99 9.82 0.08
C SER A 54 -16.99 10.76 1.28
N ASN A 55 -16.27 10.45 2.37
CA ASN A 55 -16.20 11.23 3.61
C ASN A 55 -14.85 11.93 3.84
N GLY A 56 -13.85 11.73 2.96
CA GLY A 56 -12.50 12.16 3.28
C GLY A 56 -11.44 11.84 2.24
N VAL A 57 -10.18 11.95 2.67
CA VAL A 57 -9.00 11.67 1.85
C VAL A 57 -7.96 10.94 2.69
N LEU A 58 -7.37 9.86 2.15
CA LEU A 58 -6.08 9.38 2.63
C LEU A 58 -4.99 10.06 1.81
N ALA A 59 -3.98 10.64 2.46
CA ALA A 59 -2.90 11.35 1.78
C ALA A 59 -1.54 10.82 2.25
N PHE A 60 -0.69 10.50 1.28
CA PHE A 60 0.69 10.09 1.47
C PHE A 60 1.60 11.05 0.69
N TYR A 61 2.55 11.69 1.36
CA TYR A 61 3.45 12.65 0.71
C TYR A 61 4.77 12.82 1.48
N ASP A 62 5.77 13.40 0.82
CA ASP A 62 7.04 13.77 1.45
C ASP A 62 6.86 15.06 2.26
N LYS A 63 6.92 14.93 3.59
CA LYS A 63 6.68 16.04 4.51
C LYS A 63 7.81 17.07 4.51
N VAL A 64 9.05 16.63 4.25
CA VAL A 64 10.18 17.55 4.15
C VAL A 64 10.06 18.36 2.86
N LYS A 65 9.72 17.72 1.73
CA LYS A 65 9.45 18.42 0.46
C LYS A 65 8.32 19.44 0.61
N GLU A 66 7.22 19.05 1.25
CA GLU A 66 6.07 19.94 1.47
C GLU A 66 6.39 21.15 2.37
N GLN A 67 7.15 20.98 3.45
CA GLN A 67 7.58 22.11 4.29
C GLN A 67 8.49 23.08 3.53
N LYS A 68 9.43 22.56 2.73
CA LYS A 68 10.30 23.39 1.87
C LYS A 68 9.50 24.22 0.88
N ALA A 69 8.55 23.58 0.18
CA ALA A 69 7.68 24.27 -0.78
C ALA A 69 6.86 25.39 -0.14
N LYS A 70 6.51 25.26 1.15
CA LYS A 70 5.80 26.29 1.92
C LYS A 70 6.70 27.33 2.60
N GLY A 71 8.02 27.22 2.44
CA GLY A 71 8.98 28.07 3.16
C GLY A 71 8.89 27.93 4.69
N GLN A 72 8.44 26.77 5.19
CA GLN A 72 8.25 26.51 6.61
C GLN A 72 9.49 25.83 7.21
N PRO A 73 9.79 26.06 8.50
CA PRO A 73 10.90 25.38 9.16
C PRO A 73 10.69 23.86 9.16
N ILE A 74 11.78 23.12 8.94
CA ILE A 74 11.82 21.67 9.09
C ILE A 74 12.35 21.38 10.50
N PRO A 75 11.58 20.69 11.36
CA PRO A 75 12.09 20.25 12.66
C PRO A 75 13.37 19.41 12.53
N ASP A 76 14.32 19.59 13.43
CA ASP A 76 15.65 18.93 13.36
C ASP A 76 15.58 17.40 13.25
N VAL A 77 14.57 16.79 13.87
CA VAL A 77 14.31 15.34 13.79
C VAL A 77 14.08 14.85 12.35
N TYR A 78 13.65 15.71 11.43
CA TYR A 78 13.40 15.40 10.02
C TYR A 78 14.48 15.96 9.07
N THR A 79 15.42 16.76 9.56
CA THR A 79 16.47 17.37 8.74
C THR A 79 17.36 16.31 8.11
N GLY A 80 17.51 16.36 6.78
CA GLY A 80 18.31 15.40 6.02
C GLY A 80 17.73 13.98 5.94
N ARG A 81 16.47 13.77 6.33
CA ARG A 81 15.84 12.44 6.36
C ARG A 81 14.65 12.34 5.41
N HIS A 82 14.41 11.14 4.88
CA HIS A 82 13.20 10.85 4.12
C HIS A 82 12.03 10.70 5.09
N THR A 83 11.03 11.58 4.96
CA THR A 83 9.90 11.65 5.90
C THR A 83 8.58 11.50 5.15
N LEU A 84 8.02 10.29 5.17
CA LEU A 84 6.71 10.00 4.63
C LEU A 84 5.64 10.41 5.65
N ARG A 85 4.71 11.28 5.26
CA ARG A 85 3.54 11.58 6.07
C ARG A 85 2.33 10.85 5.54
N TYR A 86 1.63 10.14 6.43
CA TYR A 86 0.35 9.52 6.16
C TYR A 86 -0.74 10.23 6.96
N GLU A 87 -1.75 10.75 6.27
CA GLU A 87 -2.92 11.39 6.86
C GLU A 87 -4.21 10.68 6.48
N GLN A 88 -5.15 10.60 7.42
CA GLN A 88 -6.57 10.38 7.15
C GLN A 88 -7.34 11.65 7.51
N ARG A 89 -7.94 12.25 6.49
CA ARG A 89 -8.63 13.55 6.58
C ARG A 89 -10.13 13.34 6.46
N TYR A 90 -10.87 13.50 7.54
CA TYR A 90 -12.32 13.47 7.55
C TYR A 90 -12.87 14.88 7.33
N ARG A 91 -13.48 15.12 6.17
CA ARG A 91 -13.89 16.47 5.72
C ARG A 91 -15.38 16.74 5.87
N LYS A 92 -16.19 15.70 6.08
CA LYS A 92 -17.65 15.81 6.24
C LYS A 92 -18.22 14.55 6.90
N ARG A 93 -19.44 14.66 7.43
CA ARG A 93 -20.20 13.55 8.01
C ARG A 93 -19.46 12.82 9.14
N LEU A 94 -18.79 13.56 10.03
CA LEU A 94 -18.12 12.98 11.19
C LEU A 94 -19.08 12.19 12.09
N PRO A 95 -20.29 12.70 12.43
CA PRO A 95 -21.27 11.95 13.23
C PRO A 95 -21.54 10.54 12.69
N ALA A 96 -21.88 10.45 11.39
CA ALA A 96 -22.12 9.19 10.72
C ALA A 96 -20.86 8.30 10.60
N THR A 97 -19.68 8.90 10.45
CA THR A 97 -18.41 8.16 10.35
C THR A 97 -18.03 7.50 11.68
N PHE A 98 -18.27 8.19 12.80
CA PHE A 98 -17.90 7.72 14.13
C PHE A 98 -19.08 7.09 14.90
N GLY A 99 -20.30 7.10 14.34
CA GLY A 99 -21.47 6.49 14.97
C GLY A 99 -21.95 7.25 16.21
N VAL A 100 -21.81 8.58 16.21
CA VAL A 100 -22.19 9.46 17.32
C VAL A 100 -23.12 10.55 16.83
N GLU A 101 -23.90 11.16 17.73
CA GLU A 101 -24.79 12.28 17.37
C GLU A 101 -24.00 13.50 16.88
N ARG A 102 -22.90 13.80 17.57
CA ARG A 102 -22.04 14.95 17.30
C ARG A 102 -20.62 14.66 17.75
N VAL A 103 -19.63 15.09 16.96
CA VAL A 103 -18.23 15.11 17.40
C VAL A 103 -17.95 16.48 18.01
N THR A 104 -17.59 16.51 19.29
CA THR A 104 -17.31 17.76 20.03
C THR A 104 -15.83 17.90 20.37
N GLY A 105 -15.41 19.11 20.74
CA GLY A 105 -14.06 19.36 21.22
C GLY A 105 -13.67 18.51 22.43
N ALA A 106 -14.61 18.19 23.32
CA ALA A 106 -14.37 17.33 24.49
C ALA A 106 -13.97 15.91 24.08
N MET A 107 -14.62 15.35 23.05
CA MET A 107 -14.34 13.99 22.56
C MET A 107 -12.93 13.82 22.02
N LEU A 108 -12.27 14.90 21.59
CA LEU A 108 -10.87 14.83 21.13
C LEU A 108 -9.88 14.44 22.24
N TYR A 109 -10.28 14.63 23.51
CA TYR A 109 -9.52 14.24 24.69
C TYR A 109 -10.04 12.94 25.32
N ASP A 110 -11.13 12.38 24.80
CA ASP A 110 -11.67 11.10 25.26
C ASP A 110 -10.82 9.95 24.72
N GLU A 111 -10.33 9.09 25.61
CA GLU A 111 -9.41 8.00 25.27
C GLU A 111 -10.07 7.01 24.29
N ALA A 112 -11.34 6.64 24.53
CA ALA A 112 -12.04 5.68 23.70
C ALA A 112 -12.27 6.21 22.28
N PHE A 113 -12.65 7.49 22.15
CA PHE A 113 -12.78 8.15 20.86
C PHE A 113 -11.43 8.25 20.15
N TYR A 114 -10.36 8.64 20.85
CA TYR A 114 -9.02 8.72 20.27
C TYR A 114 -8.55 7.35 19.75
N ILE A 115 -8.69 6.28 20.54
CA ILE A 115 -8.37 4.91 20.13
C ILE A 115 -9.20 4.50 18.90
N ASN A 116 -10.47 4.88 18.84
CA ASN A 116 -11.31 4.61 17.68
C ASN A 116 -10.78 5.28 16.40
N VAL A 117 -10.40 6.56 16.49
CA VAL A 117 -9.83 7.32 15.36
C VAL A 117 -8.53 6.68 14.88
N VAL A 118 -7.65 6.30 15.82
CA VAL A 118 -6.40 5.61 15.54
C VAL A 118 -6.61 4.27 14.83
N ASN A 119 -7.51 3.44 15.35
CA ASN A 119 -7.76 2.12 14.77
C ASN A 119 -8.26 2.24 13.34
N ARG A 120 -9.18 3.18 13.07
CA ARG A 120 -9.66 3.46 11.72
C ARG A 120 -8.56 3.96 10.78
N TRP A 121 -7.62 4.75 11.29
CA TRP A 121 -6.44 5.19 10.53
C TRP A 121 -5.53 4.01 10.15
N GLN A 122 -5.25 3.11 11.08
CA GLN A 122 -4.49 1.90 10.79
C GLN A 122 -5.24 0.97 9.80
N GLU A 123 -6.53 0.74 10.02
CA GLU A 123 -7.37 -0.10 9.16
C GLU A 123 -7.46 0.46 7.73
N SER A 124 -7.58 1.78 7.59
CA SER A 124 -7.61 2.45 6.29
C SER A 124 -6.32 2.23 5.51
N TYR A 125 -5.16 2.24 6.18
CA TYR A 125 -3.89 1.88 5.56
C TYR A 125 -3.84 0.41 5.13
N LYS A 126 -4.30 -0.51 5.99
CA LYS A 126 -4.33 -1.96 5.72
C LYS A 126 -5.30 -2.32 4.58
N ALA A 127 -6.37 -1.54 4.41
CA ALA A 127 -7.35 -1.73 3.36
C ALA A 127 -6.85 -1.35 1.95
N ILE A 128 -5.75 -0.59 1.84
CA ILE A 128 -5.10 -0.32 0.55
C ILE A 128 -4.44 -1.60 0.09
N LYS A 129 -4.88 -2.13 -1.07
CA LYS A 129 -4.20 -3.24 -1.74
C LYS A 129 -2.77 -2.82 -2.01
N LYS A 130 -1.83 -3.51 -1.38
CA LYS A 130 -0.41 -3.30 -1.66
C LYS A 130 -0.07 -4.04 -2.95
N ILE A 131 0.63 -3.35 -3.85
CA ILE A 131 1.01 -3.85 -5.18
C ILE A 131 2.53 -3.82 -5.28
N ASN A 132 3.11 -4.59 -6.21
CA ASN A 132 4.56 -4.75 -6.26
C ASN A 132 5.16 -5.23 -4.92
N ASP A 133 4.36 -5.94 -4.11
CA ASP A 133 4.75 -6.53 -2.81
C ASP A 133 5.74 -7.67 -2.94
N VAL A 134 5.83 -8.17 -4.16
CA VAL A 134 6.73 -9.21 -4.61
C VAL A 134 7.73 -8.50 -5.51
N THR A 135 8.88 -8.11 -4.94
CA THR A 135 9.98 -7.61 -5.77
C THR A 135 10.79 -8.76 -6.30
N LEU A 136 11.26 -8.61 -7.55
CA LEU A 136 12.30 -9.46 -8.10
C LEU A 136 13.48 -9.44 -7.13
N ASN A 137 13.85 -10.59 -6.59
CA ASN A 137 15.05 -10.69 -5.79
C ASN A 137 16.25 -10.61 -6.74
N PHE A 138 16.73 -9.39 -7.05
CA PHE A 138 17.88 -9.19 -7.94
C PHE A 138 19.19 -9.75 -7.37
N GLU A 139 19.25 -10.08 -6.07
CA GLU A 139 20.37 -10.84 -5.51
C GLU A 139 20.34 -12.31 -5.94
N ALA A 140 19.14 -12.88 -6.10
CA ALA A 140 18.95 -14.25 -6.59
C ALA A 140 18.74 -14.32 -8.12
N MET A 141 18.31 -13.23 -8.73
CA MET A 141 17.94 -13.13 -10.14
C MET A 141 19.03 -12.40 -10.93
N THR A 142 20.18 -13.06 -11.06
CA THR A 142 21.36 -12.50 -11.74
C THR A 142 21.50 -12.94 -13.19
N THR A 143 20.66 -13.89 -13.67
CA THR A 143 20.73 -14.41 -15.04
C THR A 143 19.41 -14.27 -15.82
N LYS A 144 19.50 -14.36 -17.16
CA LYS A 144 18.31 -14.41 -18.04
C LYS A 144 17.37 -15.57 -17.72
N LYS A 145 17.93 -16.71 -17.27
CA LYS A 145 17.15 -17.89 -16.89
C LYS A 145 16.31 -17.60 -15.64
N ASP A 146 16.87 -16.88 -14.67
CA ASP A 146 16.16 -16.49 -13.46
C ASP A 146 15.04 -15.51 -13.78
N LEU A 147 15.27 -14.56 -14.71
CA LEU A 147 14.25 -13.64 -15.20
C LEU A 147 13.06 -14.37 -15.84
N TYR A 148 13.31 -15.32 -16.76
CA TYR A 148 12.23 -16.07 -17.40
C TYR A 148 11.45 -16.93 -16.42
N LYS A 149 12.14 -17.56 -15.47
CA LYS A 149 11.50 -18.33 -14.39
C LYS A 149 10.62 -17.44 -13.51
N MET A 150 11.06 -16.22 -13.24
CA MET A 150 10.26 -15.23 -12.51
C MET A 150 9.03 -14.76 -13.27
N GLY A 151 9.17 -14.48 -14.57
CA GLY A 151 8.02 -14.17 -15.42
C GLY A 151 6.95 -15.28 -15.37
N LEU A 152 7.39 -16.54 -15.37
CA LEU A 152 6.49 -17.70 -15.26
C LEU A 152 5.84 -17.81 -13.87
N LEU A 153 6.59 -17.63 -12.78
CA LEU A 153 6.02 -17.65 -11.41
C LEU A 153 4.99 -16.52 -11.20
N SER A 154 5.29 -15.31 -11.66
CA SER A 154 4.35 -14.19 -11.62
C SER A 154 3.09 -14.48 -12.42
N LEU A 155 3.22 -15.10 -13.60
CA LEU A 155 2.07 -15.52 -14.41
C LEU A 155 1.21 -16.56 -13.68
N ILE A 156 1.83 -17.54 -13.02
CA ILE A 156 1.14 -18.55 -12.21
C ILE A 156 0.31 -17.88 -11.11
N GLU A 157 0.88 -16.90 -10.41
CA GLU A 157 0.20 -16.19 -9.32
C GLU A 157 -1.01 -15.38 -9.80
N VAL A 158 -0.85 -14.58 -10.87
CA VAL A 158 -1.98 -13.80 -11.42
C VAL A 158 -3.07 -14.68 -12.05
N SER A 159 -2.73 -15.89 -12.49
CA SER A 159 -3.68 -16.89 -13.00
C SER A 159 -4.38 -17.70 -11.90
N GLY A 160 -4.24 -17.32 -10.62
CA GLY A 160 -4.91 -18.01 -9.50
C GLY A 160 -4.11 -19.18 -8.92
N GLY A 161 -2.78 -19.14 -9.05
CA GLY A 161 -1.87 -20.18 -8.57
C GLY A 161 -1.71 -21.36 -9.54
N GLU A 162 -0.96 -22.37 -9.11
CA GLU A 162 -0.63 -23.56 -9.93
C GLU A 162 -1.90 -24.23 -10.50
N LEU A 163 -2.93 -24.41 -9.68
CA LEU A 163 -4.19 -25.01 -10.11
C LEU A 163 -4.92 -24.14 -11.14
N GLY A 164 -4.92 -22.82 -10.96
CA GLY A 164 -5.62 -21.88 -11.85
C GLY A 164 -5.02 -21.88 -13.25
N ILE A 165 -3.69 -21.78 -13.36
CA ILE A 165 -3.04 -21.81 -14.68
C ILE A 165 -3.13 -23.19 -15.34
N ILE A 166 -3.05 -24.29 -14.57
CA ILE A 166 -3.25 -25.64 -15.12
C ILE A 166 -4.67 -25.79 -15.67
N SER A 167 -5.68 -25.23 -15.00
CA SER A 167 -7.06 -25.21 -15.48
C SER A 167 -7.17 -24.47 -16.82
N GLN A 168 -6.58 -23.27 -16.94
CA GLN A 168 -6.57 -22.51 -18.20
C GLN A 168 -5.86 -23.26 -19.33
N ILE A 169 -4.74 -23.94 -19.06
CA ILE A 169 -4.04 -24.75 -20.06
C ILE A 169 -4.90 -25.95 -20.50
N ASN A 170 -5.62 -26.57 -19.57
CA ASN A 170 -6.53 -27.67 -19.89
C ASN A 170 -7.73 -27.19 -20.73
N GLU A 171 -8.28 -26.02 -20.40
CA GLU A 171 -9.36 -25.38 -21.17
C GLU A 171 -8.90 -25.08 -22.60
N ALA A 172 -7.76 -24.41 -22.77
CA ALA A 172 -7.18 -24.14 -24.10
C ALA A 172 -6.89 -25.41 -24.90
N GLN A 173 -6.51 -26.51 -24.23
CA GLN A 173 -6.36 -27.81 -24.88
C GLN A 173 -7.71 -28.39 -25.34
N GLN A 174 -8.77 -28.25 -24.53
CA GLN A 174 -10.11 -28.73 -24.86
C GLN A 174 -10.74 -27.91 -25.99
N CYS A 175 -10.49 -26.60 -26.03
CA CYS A 175 -10.92 -25.70 -27.09
C CYS A 175 -10.16 -25.91 -28.42
N GLY A 176 -9.05 -26.66 -28.40
CA GLY A 176 -8.24 -26.94 -29.58
C GLY A 176 -7.17 -25.89 -29.88
N ASP A 177 -7.04 -24.85 -29.04
CA ASP A 177 -6.00 -23.82 -29.16
C ASP A 177 -4.60 -24.38 -28.90
N LEU A 178 -4.51 -25.45 -28.10
CA LEU A 178 -3.28 -26.16 -27.81
C LEU A 178 -3.36 -27.63 -28.22
N THR A 179 -2.32 -28.11 -28.88
CA THR A 179 -2.11 -29.55 -29.07
C THR A 179 -1.84 -30.24 -27.73
N LYS A 180 -2.08 -31.56 -27.67
CA LYS A 180 -1.74 -32.39 -26.50
C LYS A 180 -0.30 -32.21 -26.03
N LYS A 181 0.64 -32.07 -26.98
CA LYS A 181 2.07 -31.88 -26.70
C LYS A 181 2.34 -30.50 -26.10
N GLN A 182 1.84 -29.42 -26.72
CA GLN A 182 2.02 -28.07 -26.19
C GLN A 182 1.43 -27.93 -24.79
N ALA A 183 0.22 -28.44 -24.56
CA ALA A 183 -0.41 -28.41 -23.24
C ALA A 183 0.40 -29.22 -22.21
N PHE A 184 0.98 -30.35 -22.59
CA PHE A 184 1.88 -31.12 -21.73
C PHE A 184 3.14 -30.34 -21.37
N ASP A 185 3.81 -29.76 -22.36
CA ASP A 185 5.05 -29.00 -22.16
C ASP A 185 4.83 -27.77 -21.26
N LEU A 186 3.72 -27.03 -21.46
CA LEU A 186 3.35 -25.89 -20.61
C LEU A 186 3.04 -26.32 -19.17
N ARG A 187 2.26 -27.39 -18.96
CA ARG A 187 2.01 -27.93 -17.61
C ARG A 187 3.31 -28.39 -16.94
N LYS A 188 4.24 -28.97 -17.71
CA LYS A 188 5.54 -29.39 -17.19
C LYS A 188 6.36 -28.18 -16.75
N ALA A 189 6.43 -27.13 -17.56
CA ALA A 189 7.12 -25.88 -17.21
C ALA A 189 6.54 -25.25 -15.93
N VAL A 190 5.20 -25.19 -15.80
CA VAL A 190 4.53 -24.71 -14.58
C VAL A 190 4.95 -25.55 -13.37
N LYS A 191 4.84 -26.88 -13.45
CA LYS A 191 5.22 -27.78 -12.35
C LYS A 191 6.70 -27.65 -11.97
N GLU A 192 7.58 -27.49 -12.95
CA GLU A 192 9.02 -27.30 -12.72
C GLU A 192 9.31 -25.95 -12.05
N ALA A 193 8.60 -24.89 -12.43
CA ALA A 193 8.71 -23.59 -11.77
C ALA A 193 8.25 -23.66 -10.31
N CYS A 194 7.11 -24.30 -10.03
CA CYS A 194 6.54 -24.47 -8.69
C CYS A 194 7.37 -25.37 -7.75
N LYS A 195 8.23 -26.26 -8.29
CA LYS A 195 9.10 -27.13 -7.47
C LYS A 195 10.21 -26.38 -6.73
N VAL A 196 10.55 -25.17 -7.16
CA VAL A 196 11.61 -24.41 -6.51
C VAL A 196 11.02 -23.59 -5.36
N LYS A 197 11.18 -24.13 -4.15
CA LYS A 197 10.99 -23.39 -2.91
C LYS A 197 12.27 -22.63 -2.60
N ASP A 198 12.52 -21.49 -3.24
CA ASP A 198 13.54 -20.57 -2.77
C ASP A 198 13.26 -19.15 -3.23
N GLY A 199 13.21 -18.24 -2.26
CA GLY A 199 13.66 -16.82 -2.24
C GLY A 199 13.59 -15.90 -3.46
N LEU A 200 13.00 -16.27 -4.59
CA LEU A 200 13.02 -15.45 -5.82
C LEU A 200 12.12 -14.22 -5.73
N THR A 201 11.19 -14.25 -4.79
CA THR A 201 10.35 -13.12 -4.42
C THR A 201 10.54 -12.86 -2.94
N VAL A 202 10.77 -11.60 -2.61
CA VAL A 202 10.82 -11.12 -1.23
C VAL A 202 9.71 -10.12 -1.05
N LYS A 203 9.11 -10.12 0.16
CA LYS A 203 8.27 -9.00 0.56
C LYS A 203 9.11 -7.73 0.47
N ASN A 204 8.62 -6.74 -0.25
CA ASN A 204 9.36 -5.51 -0.44
C ASN A 204 9.72 -4.87 0.92
N GLU A 205 11.00 -4.56 1.15
CA GLU A 205 11.44 -4.03 2.44
C GLU A 205 10.80 -2.67 2.79
N ALA A 206 10.47 -1.86 1.77
CA ALA A 206 9.79 -0.58 1.96
C ALA A 206 8.37 -0.78 2.50
N ILE A 207 7.62 -1.78 2.00
CA ILE A 207 6.29 -2.05 2.54
C ILE A 207 6.37 -2.71 3.93
N LEU A 208 7.32 -3.62 4.15
CA LEU A 208 7.56 -4.20 5.48
C LEU A 208 7.90 -3.14 6.52
N GLU A 209 8.74 -2.17 6.15
CA GLU A 209 9.08 -1.04 7.01
C GLU A 209 7.84 -0.21 7.34
N LEU A 210 7.03 0.15 6.35
CA LEU A 210 5.82 0.94 6.59
C LEU A 210 4.77 0.18 7.40
N ASP A 211 4.51 -1.09 7.08
CA ASP A 211 3.60 -1.95 7.83
C ASP A 211 4.01 -1.99 9.30
N LYS A 212 5.31 -2.21 9.57
CA LYS A 212 5.86 -2.20 10.92
C LYS A 212 5.61 -0.85 11.59
N LYS A 213 6.00 0.26 10.95
CA LYS A 213 5.85 1.61 11.54
C LYS A 213 4.40 2.01 11.78
N VAL A 214 3.48 1.67 10.88
CA VAL A 214 2.03 1.92 11.05
C VAL A 214 1.47 1.08 12.19
N ASN A 215 1.88 -0.19 12.32
CA ASN A 215 1.47 -1.06 13.42
C ASN A 215 2.07 -0.63 14.76
N GLU A 216 3.32 -0.18 14.79
CA GLU A 216 3.96 0.35 16.00
C GLU A 216 3.29 1.63 16.44
N ALA A 217 3.00 2.54 15.50
CA ALA A 217 2.22 3.74 15.77
C ALA A 217 0.91 3.34 16.46
N ALA A 218 0.09 2.48 15.83
CA ALA A 218 -1.15 1.90 16.38
C ALA A 218 -1.05 1.25 17.78
N LYS A 219 0.11 0.68 18.12
CA LYS A 219 0.29 -0.13 19.34
C LYS A 219 0.75 0.69 20.55
N PHE A 220 1.58 1.72 20.35
CA PHE A 220 2.25 2.47 21.43
C PHE A 220 1.53 3.76 21.82
N TYR A 221 0.20 3.81 21.70
CA TYR A 221 -0.60 4.95 22.13
C TYR A 221 -1.07 4.89 23.60
N ARG A 222 -0.50 3.97 24.37
CA ARG A 222 -0.60 3.87 25.84
C ARG A 222 0.78 4.00 26.46
#